data_AF-W9V475-F1
#
_entry.id   AF-W9V475-F1
#
_cell.length_a   1.000
_cell.length_b   1.000
_cell.length_c   1.000
_cell.angle_alpha   90.00
_cell.angle_beta   90.00
_cell.angle_gamma   90.00
#
_symmetry.space_group_name_H-M   'P 1'
#
loop_
_entity.id
_entity.type
_entity.pdbx_description
1 polymer ?
#
loop_
_entity_poly.entity_id
_entity_poly.type
_entity_poly.pdbx_seq_one_letter_code
_entity_poly.pdbx_strand_id
1 'polypeptide(L)'
;MVTRFSRLFFDLDPERPKGTSSTAAELREAEVRAKGLKDRLLGIGWPLPLMAMSGNGWHLQYRTALPSTQEWREILRTIYQGLNSELTDDVVTFDVTVRNPARLCALYGSRKRKGPNTQDRPHRQSICWIPSDWKQVHPRQVEALANYYARQSSQTRSNASQTPQEPHTAVRVSGKGDYASLDVVRWFQAHDAYVGRLAGNKHGVRCPWSHEHTSDSPRNASDAVIFEPDGGWAGFACKHSHCAGRDIRDVMRLWGDADAYCSEQFHPKRAA
;
A
#
# COMPACT_ATOMS: atom_id res chain seq x y z
N MET A 1 -15.40 -15.71 -14.38
CA MET A 1 -14.67 -15.46 -13.12
C MET A 1 -13.20 -15.85 -13.32
N VAL A 2 -12.22 -15.05 -12.87
CA VAL A 2 -10.80 -15.45 -12.98
C VAL A 2 -10.48 -16.48 -11.89
N THR A 3 -10.08 -17.68 -12.28
CA THR A 3 -9.84 -18.81 -11.37
C THR A 3 -8.39 -18.96 -10.94
N ARG A 4 -7.43 -18.47 -11.72
CA ARG A 4 -6.00 -18.64 -11.47
C ARG A 4 -5.17 -17.49 -12.05
N PHE A 5 -4.11 -17.09 -11.37
CA PHE A 5 -3.04 -16.26 -11.92
C PHE A 5 -2.09 -17.12 -12.76
N SER A 6 -1.93 -16.79 -14.03
CA SER A 6 -0.97 -17.48 -14.92
C SER A 6 0.38 -16.77 -14.99
N ARG A 7 0.41 -15.48 -14.63
CA ARG A 7 1.58 -14.60 -14.60
C ARG A 7 1.50 -13.68 -13.39
N LEU A 8 2.65 -13.44 -12.77
CA LEU A 8 2.87 -12.24 -11.95
C LEU A 8 3.54 -11.22 -12.86
N PHE A 9 2.90 -10.08 -13.03
CA PHE A 9 3.33 -9.07 -13.99
C PHE A 9 3.86 -7.86 -13.23
N PHE A 10 5.11 -7.50 -13.46
CA PHE A 10 5.77 -6.34 -12.87
C PHE A 10 6.07 -5.36 -13.98
N ASP A 11 5.66 -4.11 -13.79
CA ASP A 11 5.73 -3.05 -14.79
C ASP A 11 6.47 -1.84 -14.19
N LEU A 12 7.63 -1.52 -14.78
CA LEU A 12 8.47 -0.40 -14.41
C LEU A 12 8.49 0.60 -15.55
N ASP A 13 7.89 1.77 -15.33
CA ASP A 13 7.78 2.83 -16.30
C ASP A 13 8.60 4.03 -15.80
N PRO A 14 9.48 4.63 -16.63
CA PRO A 14 10.14 5.85 -16.23
C PRO A 14 9.16 7.01 -16.15
N GLU A 15 9.36 7.86 -15.15
CA GLU A 15 8.64 9.13 -15.00
C GLU A 15 8.96 10.04 -16.18
N ARG A 16 7.90 10.58 -16.79
CA ARG A 16 8.00 11.37 -18.02
C ARG A 16 6.77 12.25 -18.24
N PRO A 17 6.87 13.33 -19.04
CA PRO A 17 5.72 14.15 -19.38
C PRO A 17 4.56 13.32 -19.95
N LYS A 18 3.34 13.61 -19.47
CA LYS A 18 2.13 12.90 -19.90
C LYS A 18 2.00 12.93 -21.43
N GLY A 19 1.54 11.81 -21.98
CA GLY A 19 1.31 11.69 -23.41
C GLY A 19 2.57 11.56 -24.26
N THR A 20 3.78 11.42 -23.69
CA THR A 20 5.01 11.24 -24.47
C THR A 20 5.57 9.81 -24.38
N SER A 21 6.39 9.44 -25.37
CA SER A 21 7.28 8.28 -25.30
C SER A 21 8.51 8.60 -24.43
N SER A 22 9.17 7.59 -23.89
CA SER A 22 10.37 7.80 -23.06
C SER A 22 11.59 8.18 -23.90
N THR A 23 12.53 8.92 -23.32
CA THR A 23 13.86 9.11 -23.92
C THR A 23 14.70 7.84 -23.80
N ALA A 24 15.85 7.82 -24.47
CA ALA A 24 16.80 6.71 -24.31
C ALA A 24 17.35 6.63 -22.87
N ALA A 25 17.55 7.78 -22.20
CA ALA A 25 18.03 7.81 -20.82
C ALA A 25 16.97 7.33 -19.84
N GLU A 26 15.74 7.86 -19.94
CA GLU A 26 14.58 7.41 -19.15
C GLU A 26 14.35 5.89 -19.29
N LEU A 27 14.40 5.37 -20.52
CA LEU A 27 14.24 3.93 -20.75
C LEU A 27 15.34 3.08 -20.11
N ARG A 28 16.58 3.59 -20.05
CA ARG A 28 17.71 2.91 -19.39
C ARG A 28 17.54 2.88 -17.87
N GLU A 29 16.98 3.92 -17.26
CA GLU A 29 16.71 3.93 -15.81
C GLU A 29 15.71 2.84 -15.40
N ALA A 30 14.67 2.64 -16.21
CA ALA A 30 13.74 1.53 -16.02
C ALA A 30 14.39 0.17 -16.29
N GLU A 31 15.31 0.08 -17.26
CA GLU A 31 16.08 -1.13 -17.54
C GLU A 31 16.93 -1.56 -16.34
N VAL A 32 17.66 -0.62 -15.74
CA VAL A 32 18.54 -0.86 -14.59
C VAL A 32 17.74 -1.40 -13.42
N ARG A 33 16.60 -0.77 -13.08
CA ARG A 33 15.73 -1.24 -12.00
C ARG A 33 15.09 -2.60 -12.31
N ALA A 34 14.66 -2.82 -13.54
CA ALA A 34 14.13 -4.11 -13.98
C ALA A 34 15.16 -5.24 -13.87
N LYS A 35 16.41 -5.00 -14.30
CA LYS A 35 17.51 -5.96 -14.17
C LYS A 35 17.89 -6.19 -12.70
N GLY A 36 18.00 -5.13 -11.91
CA GLY A 36 18.28 -5.22 -10.48
C GLY A 36 17.21 -6.05 -9.73
N LEU A 37 15.93 -5.82 -10.02
CA LEU A 37 14.84 -6.62 -9.47
C LEU A 37 14.94 -8.08 -9.89
N LYS A 38 15.23 -8.36 -11.17
CA LYS A 38 15.45 -9.73 -11.66
C LYS A 38 16.60 -10.41 -10.92
N ASP A 39 17.76 -9.76 -10.80
CA ASP A 39 18.95 -10.33 -10.14
C ASP A 39 18.71 -10.58 -8.65
N ARG A 40 18.02 -9.66 -7.96
CA ARG A 40 17.64 -9.83 -6.56
C ARG A 40 16.68 -11.00 -6.35
N LEU A 41 15.63 -11.10 -7.15
CA LEU A 41 14.66 -12.20 -7.06
C LEU A 41 15.33 -13.55 -7.37
N LEU A 42 16.22 -13.58 -8.37
CA LEU A 42 17.03 -14.76 -8.67
C LEU A 42 17.93 -15.15 -7.48
N GLY A 43 18.55 -14.18 -6.82
CA GLY A 43 19.39 -14.40 -5.63
C GLY A 43 18.65 -15.00 -4.43
N ILE A 44 17.33 -14.78 -4.33
CA ILE A 44 16.46 -15.42 -3.31
C ILE A 44 15.72 -16.66 -3.87
N GLY A 45 16.19 -17.20 -4.99
CA GLY A 45 15.78 -18.48 -5.54
C GLY A 45 14.60 -18.41 -6.52
N TRP A 46 14.06 -17.24 -6.86
CA TRP A 46 13.03 -17.17 -7.91
C TRP A 46 13.63 -17.57 -9.27
N PRO A 47 12.85 -18.24 -10.16
CA PRO A 47 13.29 -18.53 -11.52
C PRO A 47 13.43 -17.26 -12.36
N LEU A 48 14.13 -17.34 -13.51
CA LEU A 48 14.20 -16.22 -14.44
C LEU A 48 12.81 -15.84 -15.00
N PRO A 49 12.47 -14.54 -15.08
CA PRO A 49 11.24 -14.07 -15.72
C PRO A 49 11.41 -13.95 -17.23
N LEU A 50 10.29 -13.85 -17.95
CA LEU A 50 10.29 -13.16 -19.24
C LEU A 50 10.59 -11.69 -18.97
N MET A 51 11.59 -11.14 -19.66
CA MET A 51 11.89 -9.71 -19.64
C MET A 51 11.40 -9.07 -20.93
N ALA A 52 10.89 -7.84 -20.87
CA ALA A 52 10.53 -7.12 -22.08
C ALA A 52 10.80 -5.62 -21.97
N MET A 53 11.34 -5.04 -23.03
CA MET A 53 11.29 -3.61 -23.28
C MET A 53 9.92 -3.33 -23.91
N SER A 54 9.04 -2.67 -23.16
CA SER A 54 7.61 -2.53 -23.52
C SER A 54 7.34 -1.48 -24.60
N GLY A 55 8.39 -0.75 -25.00
CA GLY A 55 8.38 0.41 -25.88
C GLY A 55 8.76 1.68 -25.13
N ASN A 56 8.28 1.84 -23.89
CA ASN A 56 8.56 3.01 -23.06
C ASN A 56 9.08 2.70 -21.65
N GLY A 57 8.91 1.47 -21.18
CA GLY A 57 9.40 0.99 -19.90
C GLY A 57 9.86 -0.46 -19.99
N TRP A 58 9.92 -1.13 -18.85
CA TRP A 58 10.39 -2.50 -18.72
C TRP A 58 9.42 -3.37 -17.93
N HIS A 59 9.22 -4.57 -18.43
CA HIS A 59 8.32 -5.55 -17.87
C HIS A 59 9.09 -6.78 -17.40
N LEU A 60 8.72 -7.34 -16.24
CA LEU A 60 9.08 -8.69 -15.84
C LEU A 60 7.80 -9.52 -15.71
N GLN A 61 7.80 -10.71 -16.30
CA GLN A 61 6.70 -11.66 -16.15
C GLN A 61 7.19 -13.00 -15.62
N TYR A 62 6.78 -13.30 -14.40
CA TYR A 62 7.03 -14.58 -13.78
C TYR A 62 5.85 -15.51 -14.03
N ARG A 63 6.13 -16.75 -14.47
CA ARG A 63 5.07 -17.76 -14.57
C ARG A 63 4.62 -18.18 -13.19
N THR A 64 3.34 -18.46 -13.05
CA THR A 64 2.81 -19.08 -11.84
C THR A 64 1.52 -19.83 -12.12
N ALA A 65 0.97 -20.47 -11.09
CA ALA A 65 -0.30 -21.17 -11.10
C ALA A 65 -1.10 -20.90 -9.80
N LEU A 66 -0.93 -19.72 -9.19
CA LEU A 66 -1.60 -19.37 -7.94
C LEU A 66 -3.13 -19.32 -8.12
N PRO A 67 -3.92 -19.90 -7.20
CA PRO A 67 -5.36 -19.77 -7.26
C PRO A 67 -5.79 -18.32 -6.99
N SER A 68 -6.90 -17.91 -7.60
CA SER A 68 -7.41 -16.52 -7.53
C SER A 68 -8.24 -16.25 -6.25
N THR A 69 -7.74 -16.71 -5.10
CA THR A 69 -8.43 -16.57 -3.79
C THR A 69 -8.21 -15.19 -3.18
N GLN A 70 -8.99 -14.85 -2.15
CA GLN A 70 -8.80 -13.62 -1.39
C GLN A 70 -7.43 -13.57 -0.69
N GLU A 71 -6.98 -14.70 -0.15
CA GLU A 71 -5.67 -14.85 0.48
C GLU A 71 -4.53 -14.52 -0.51
N TRP A 72 -4.53 -15.11 -1.70
CA TRP A 72 -3.50 -14.81 -2.70
C TRP A 72 -3.55 -13.36 -3.20
N ARG A 73 -4.75 -12.75 -3.27
CA ARG A 73 -4.88 -11.33 -3.61
C ARG A 73 -4.20 -10.44 -2.57
N GLU A 74 -4.25 -10.83 -1.30
CA GLU A 74 -3.68 -10.11 -0.16
C GLU A 74 -2.15 -10.29 -0.07
N ILE A 75 -1.67 -11.52 -0.28
CA ILE A 75 -0.23 -11.82 -0.43
C ILE A 75 0.37 -10.98 -1.57
N LEU A 76 -0.27 -10.99 -2.74
CA LEU A 76 0.18 -10.18 -3.88
C LEU A 76 0.05 -8.68 -3.60
N ARG A 77 -0.95 -8.22 -2.85
CA ARG A 77 -1.06 -6.81 -2.44
C ARG A 77 0.17 -6.39 -1.65
N THR A 78 0.58 -7.19 -0.68
CA THR A 78 1.77 -6.95 0.16
C THR A 78 3.04 -6.86 -0.68
N ILE A 79 3.24 -7.80 -1.61
CA ILE A 79 4.41 -7.81 -2.50
C ILE A 79 4.46 -6.56 -3.38
N TYR A 80 3.36 -6.21 -4.04
CA TYR A 80 3.35 -5.08 -4.98
C TYR A 80 3.52 -3.74 -4.25
N GLN A 81 2.98 -3.62 -3.03
CA GLN A 81 3.22 -2.43 -2.20
C GLN A 81 4.67 -2.34 -1.74
N GLY A 82 5.28 -3.45 -1.33
CA GLY A 82 6.69 -3.51 -0.98
C GLY A 82 7.61 -3.15 -2.14
N LEU A 83 7.36 -3.76 -3.32
CA LEU A 83 8.09 -3.45 -4.55
C LEU A 83 7.94 -1.99 -4.96
N ASN A 84 6.73 -1.42 -4.86
CA ASN A 84 6.53 0.00 -5.13
C ASN A 84 7.29 0.89 -4.15
N SER A 85 7.26 0.57 -2.85
CA SER A 85 8.03 1.34 -1.86
C SER A 85 9.55 1.29 -2.09
N GLU A 86 10.05 0.21 -2.69
CA GLU A 86 11.48 0.00 -2.91
C GLU A 86 11.96 0.58 -4.26
N LEU A 87 11.13 0.51 -5.30
CA LEU A 87 11.54 0.75 -6.68
C LEU A 87 10.95 2.02 -7.30
N THR A 88 9.97 2.64 -6.65
CA THR A 88 9.36 3.89 -7.12
C THR A 88 10.08 5.09 -6.52
N ASP A 89 10.51 6.00 -7.39
CA ASP A 89 11.10 7.30 -7.07
C ASP A 89 10.69 8.35 -8.12
N ASP A 90 11.40 9.49 -8.15
CA ASP A 90 11.18 10.57 -9.11
C ASP A 90 11.63 10.23 -10.55
N VAL A 91 12.27 9.07 -10.75
CA VAL A 91 12.84 8.64 -12.03
C VAL A 91 12.07 7.47 -12.62
N VAL A 92 11.65 6.49 -11.81
CA VAL A 92 10.92 5.29 -12.26
C VAL A 92 9.81 4.95 -11.29
N THR A 93 8.68 4.51 -11.84
CA THR A 93 7.53 4.03 -11.07
C THR A 93 7.28 2.55 -11.33
N PHE A 94 7.02 1.81 -10.26
CA PHE A 94 6.46 0.46 -10.31
C PHE A 94 4.93 0.51 -10.26
N ASP A 95 4.23 0.09 -11.33
CA ASP A 95 2.77 0.17 -11.40
C ASP A 95 2.10 -0.93 -10.55
N VAL A 96 1.68 -0.60 -9.33
CA VAL A 96 0.96 -1.54 -8.45
C VAL A 96 -0.37 -2.04 -9.03
N THR A 97 -0.95 -1.32 -9.99
CA THR A 97 -2.27 -1.63 -10.55
C THR A 97 -2.23 -2.84 -11.48
N VAL A 98 -1.04 -3.20 -12.00
CA VAL A 98 -0.90 -4.37 -12.88
C VAL A 98 -1.06 -5.71 -12.15
N ARG A 99 -1.15 -5.69 -10.81
CA ARG A 99 -1.59 -6.83 -9.98
C ARG A 99 -2.98 -7.33 -10.35
N ASN A 100 -3.84 -6.48 -10.91
CA ASN A 100 -5.18 -6.89 -11.34
C ASN A 100 -5.07 -8.01 -12.39
N PRO A 101 -5.64 -9.21 -12.16
CA PRO A 101 -5.53 -10.32 -13.09
C PRO A 101 -6.16 -10.07 -14.47
N ALA A 102 -7.06 -9.09 -14.57
CA ALA A 102 -7.67 -8.68 -15.83
C ALA A 102 -6.89 -7.57 -16.55
N ARG A 103 -5.74 -7.12 -16.02
CA ARG A 103 -4.95 -6.04 -16.63
C ARG A 103 -4.42 -6.50 -17.99
N LEU A 104 -4.62 -5.65 -18.99
CA LEU A 104 -4.05 -5.85 -20.31
C LEU A 104 -2.55 -5.55 -20.29
N CYS A 105 -1.76 -6.41 -20.92
CA CYS A 105 -0.35 -6.19 -21.18
C CYS A 105 -0.16 -5.87 -22.67
N ALA A 106 0.92 -5.15 -22.98
CA ALA A 106 1.37 -4.97 -24.35
C ALA A 106 1.57 -6.33 -25.06
N LEU A 107 1.10 -6.43 -26.30
CA LEU A 107 1.53 -7.49 -27.22
C LEU A 107 2.98 -7.18 -27.63
N TYR A 108 3.93 -7.97 -27.15
CA TYR A 108 5.34 -7.77 -27.51
C TYR A 108 5.56 -8.00 -29.00
N GLY A 109 6.44 -7.20 -29.59
CA GLY A 109 6.61 -7.09 -31.04
C GLY A 109 5.78 -5.98 -31.68
N SER A 110 4.80 -5.40 -30.96
CA SER A 110 4.04 -4.23 -31.45
C SER A 110 4.80 -2.92 -31.25
N ARG A 111 4.53 -1.92 -32.10
CA ARG A 111 5.09 -0.56 -31.99
C ARG A 111 4.22 0.32 -31.09
N LYS A 112 4.82 0.89 -30.04
CA LYS A 112 4.15 1.84 -29.14
C LYS A 112 4.20 3.25 -29.72
N ARG A 113 3.03 3.84 -29.91
CA ARG A 113 2.82 5.15 -30.56
C ARG A 113 2.28 6.20 -29.59
N LYS A 114 2.94 6.37 -28.43
CA LYS A 114 2.51 7.33 -27.41
C LYS A 114 3.06 8.73 -27.74
N GLY A 115 2.17 9.67 -28.00
CA GLY A 115 2.54 11.06 -28.33
C GLY A 115 3.21 11.24 -29.69
N PRO A 116 3.84 12.40 -29.92
CA PRO A 116 4.64 12.66 -31.12
C PRO A 116 5.82 11.70 -31.24
N ASN A 117 6.16 11.32 -32.48
CA ASN A 117 7.37 10.54 -32.78
C ASN A 117 8.52 11.51 -33.05
N THR A 118 9.49 11.59 -32.14
CA THR A 118 10.64 12.50 -32.27
C THR A 118 11.95 11.74 -32.16
N GLN A 119 13.06 12.38 -32.51
CA GLN A 119 14.39 11.77 -32.38
C GLN A 119 14.72 11.42 -30.92
N ASP A 120 14.37 12.28 -29.97
CA ASP A 120 14.62 12.06 -28.54
C ASP A 120 13.59 11.11 -27.89
N ARG A 121 12.32 11.19 -28.31
CA ARG A 121 11.21 10.37 -27.81
C ARG A 121 10.54 9.58 -28.95
N PRO A 122 11.22 8.58 -29.53
CA PRO A 122 10.72 7.84 -30.67
C PRO A 122 9.64 6.82 -30.28
N HIS A 123 8.77 6.50 -31.24
CA HIS A 123 7.89 5.33 -31.17
C HIS A 123 8.72 4.05 -31.32
N ARG A 124 8.82 3.25 -30.25
CA ARG A 124 9.64 2.02 -30.25
C ARG A 124 8.80 0.76 -30.45
N GLN A 125 9.39 -0.22 -31.12
CA GLN A 125 8.86 -1.58 -31.14
C GLN A 125 9.21 -2.28 -29.84
N SER A 126 8.20 -2.89 -29.20
CA SER A 126 8.42 -3.69 -27.99
C SER A 126 9.14 -4.99 -28.32
N ILE A 127 10.06 -5.41 -27.44
CA ILE A 127 10.89 -6.60 -27.60
C ILE A 127 10.84 -7.39 -26.30
N CYS A 128 10.81 -8.72 -26.38
CA CYS A 128 10.83 -9.58 -25.20
C CYS A 128 11.82 -10.73 -25.34
N TRP A 129 12.33 -11.18 -24.19
CA TRP A 129 13.25 -12.29 -24.03
C TRP A 129 12.63 -13.28 -23.06
N ILE A 130 12.44 -14.52 -23.54
CA ILE A 130 11.84 -15.61 -22.77
C ILE A 130 12.95 -16.60 -22.43
N PRO A 131 13.16 -16.95 -21.14
CA PRO A 131 14.09 -18.00 -20.78
C PRO A 131 13.70 -19.33 -21.46
N SER A 132 14.68 -20.09 -21.94
CA SER A 132 14.44 -21.43 -22.51
C SER A 132 13.73 -22.37 -21.52
N ASP A 133 14.12 -22.27 -20.25
CA ASP A 133 13.50 -22.97 -19.13
C ASP A 133 12.67 -22.00 -18.27
N TRP A 134 11.62 -21.42 -18.85
CA TRP A 134 10.73 -20.47 -18.18
C TRP A 134 9.88 -21.17 -17.10
N LYS A 135 10.50 -21.41 -15.95
CA LYS A 135 9.94 -22.09 -14.79
C LYS A 135 8.88 -21.24 -14.07
N GLN A 136 7.97 -21.94 -13.38
CA GLN A 136 6.99 -21.31 -12.51
C GLN A 136 7.63 -20.91 -11.19
N VAL A 137 7.29 -19.72 -10.69
CA VAL A 137 7.49 -19.34 -9.30
C VAL A 137 6.55 -20.19 -8.44
N HIS A 138 7.11 -20.86 -7.44
CA HIS A 138 6.37 -21.70 -6.51
C HIS A 138 5.62 -20.85 -5.47
N PRO A 139 4.40 -21.23 -5.03
CA PRO A 139 3.65 -20.56 -3.96
C PRO A 139 4.50 -20.12 -2.76
N ARG A 140 5.27 -21.05 -2.17
CA ARG A 140 6.23 -20.77 -1.08
C ARG A 140 7.21 -19.63 -1.34
N GLN A 141 7.65 -19.41 -2.59
CA GLN A 141 8.56 -18.31 -2.93
C GLN A 141 7.84 -16.96 -2.94
N VAL A 142 6.58 -16.97 -3.36
CA VAL A 142 5.69 -15.80 -3.32
C VAL A 142 5.38 -15.43 -1.86
N GLU A 143 5.00 -16.40 -1.05
CA GLU A 143 4.78 -16.23 0.40
C GLU A 143 6.03 -15.72 1.11
N ALA A 144 7.21 -16.27 0.80
CA ALA A 144 8.47 -15.81 1.39
C ALA A 144 8.75 -14.33 1.07
N LEU A 145 8.51 -13.90 -0.17
CA LEU A 145 8.65 -12.49 -0.57
C LEU A 145 7.62 -11.60 0.14
N ALA A 146 6.38 -12.05 0.28
CA ALA A 146 5.36 -11.32 1.04
C ALA A 146 5.75 -11.17 2.51
N ASN A 147 6.25 -12.23 3.14
CA ASN A 147 6.72 -12.22 4.52
C ASN A 147 7.90 -11.26 4.71
N TYR A 148 8.83 -11.21 3.75
CA TYR A 148 9.92 -10.24 3.74
C TYR A 148 9.38 -8.81 3.78
N TYR A 149 8.46 -8.44 2.88
CA TYR A 149 7.90 -7.08 2.84
C TYR A 149 7.00 -6.78 4.04
N ALA A 150 6.25 -7.76 4.54
CA ALA A 150 5.47 -7.61 5.77
C ALA A 150 6.37 -7.30 6.98
N ARG A 151 7.50 -8.00 7.11
CA ARG A 151 8.51 -7.72 8.16
C ARG A 151 9.14 -6.36 7.97
N GLN A 152 9.53 -5.99 6.75
CA GLN A 152 10.10 -4.68 6.49
C GLN A 152 9.12 -3.56 6.82
N SER A 153 7.86 -3.64 6.41
CA SER A 153 6.87 -2.63 6.79
C SER A 153 6.65 -2.54 8.30
N SER A 154 6.80 -3.64 9.03
CA SER A 154 6.71 -3.66 10.49
C SER A 154 7.96 -3.08 11.15
N GLN A 155 9.14 -3.36 10.58
CA GLN A 155 10.43 -2.84 11.01
C GLN A 155 10.60 -1.35 10.71
N THR A 156 10.14 -0.89 9.54
CA THR A 156 10.06 0.53 9.21
C THR A 156 9.07 1.23 10.14
N ARG A 157 7.99 0.59 10.60
CA ARG A 157 7.14 1.16 11.66
C ARG A 157 7.81 1.20 13.02
N SER A 158 8.69 0.25 13.35
CA SER A 158 9.47 0.28 14.61
C SER A 158 10.72 1.17 14.53
N ASN A 159 11.30 1.39 13.34
CA ASN A 159 12.49 2.23 13.10
C ASN A 159 12.14 3.66 12.65
N ALA A 160 10.97 3.91 12.04
CA ALA A 160 10.44 5.26 11.86
C ALA A 160 10.08 5.90 13.21
N SER A 161 9.96 5.10 14.27
CA SER A 161 9.99 5.54 15.67
C SER A 161 11.40 5.91 16.18
N GLN A 162 12.44 5.93 15.32
CA GLN A 162 13.82 6.29 15.66
C GLN A 162 14.45 7.36 14.74
N THR A 163 13.65 8.13 14.01
CA THR A 163 14.04 9.53 13.79
C THR A 163 13.88 10.22 15.14
N PRO A 164 14.76 11.14 15.59
CA PRO A 164 14.43 12.02 16.71
C PRO A 164 13.35 13.02 16.24
N GLN A 165 12.15 12.53 15.94
CA GLN A 165 10.96 13.24 16.38
C GLN A 165 11.02 13.18 17.89
N GLU A 166 10.82 14.34 18.53
CA GLU A 166 10.58 14.36 19.97
C GLU A 166 9.65 13.19 20.32
N PRO A 167 10.00 12.38 21.32
CA PRO A 167 9.14 11.26 21.70
C PRO A 167 7.73 11.83 21.79
N HIS A 168 6.81 11.33 20.95
CA HIS A 168 5.39 11.42 21.27
C HIS A 168 5.26 10.59 22.54
N THR A 169 5.57 11.22 23.68
CA THR A 169 5.25 10.76 25.01
C THR A 169 3.83 10.25 24.90
N ALA A 170 3.64 8.96 25.19
CA ALA A 170 2.34 8.32 25.17
C ALA A 170 1.33 9.34 25.69
N VAL A 171 0.41 9.76 24.80
CA VAL A 171 -0.49 10.85 25.09
C VAL A 171 -1.22 10.49 26.37
N ARG A 172 -0.82 11.13 27.47
CA ARG A 172 -1.51 10.96 28.75
C ARG A 172 -2.84 11.65 28.59
N VAL A 173 -3.85 10.85 28.28
CA VAL A 173 -5.24 11.27 28.38
C VAL A 173 -5.58 11.17 29.87
N SER A 174 -5.83 12.32 30.49
CA SER A 174 -6.34 12.39 31.86
C SER A 174 -7.83 12.68 31.80
N GLY A 175 -8.62 11.81 32.41
CA GLY A 175 -10.06 11.98 32.51
C GLY A 175 -10.65 11.07 33.58
N LYS A 176 -11.95 11.22 33.81
CA LYS A 176 -12.72 10.48 34.81
C LYS A 176 -13.41 9.25 34.23
N GLY A 177 -13.55 9.16 32.90
CA GLY A 177 -14.22 8.05 32.23
C GLY A 177 -13.34 6.79 32.14
N ASP A 178 -13.96 5.61 32.23
CA ASP A 178 -13.30 4.38 31.80
C ASP A 178 -13.39 4.28 30.28
N TYR A 179 -12.30 4.55 29.58
CA TYR A 179 -12.26 4.55 28.12
C TYR A 179 -12.38 3.15 27.49
N ALA A 180 -12.32 2.06 28.27
CA ALA A 180 -12.75 0.74 27.79
C ALA A 180 -14.28 0.70 27.55
N SER A 181 -15.03 1.59 28.20
CA SER A 181 -16.49 1.74 28.09
C SER A 181 -16.92 2.86 27.13
N LEU A 182 -15.97 3.40 26.35
CA LEU A 182 -16.23 4.53 25.46
C LEU A 182 -17.16 4.15 24.30
N ASP A 183 -18.31 4.81 24.19
CA ASP A 183 -19.16 4.77 23.00
C ASP A 183 -18.55 5.65 21.89
N VAL A 184 -17.54 5.09 21.23
CA VAL A 184 -16.76 5.78 20.19
C VAL A 184 -17.62 6.16 18.98
N VAL A 185 -18.69 5.39 18.70
CA VAL A 185 -19.60 5.68 17.59
C VAL A 185 -20.42 6.93 17.91
N ARG A 186 -21.06 6.98 19.08
CA ARG A 186 -21.82 8.16 19.51
C ARG A 186 -20.93 9.39 19.66
N TRP A 187 -19.70 9.20 20.13
CA TRP A 187 -18.74 10.28 20.23
C TRP A 187 -18.40 10.89 18.86
N PHE A 188 -18.06 10.07 17.86
CA PHE A 188 -17.81 10.56 16.51
C PHE A 188 -19.06 11.10 15.81
N GLN A 189 -20.27 10.66 16.18
CA GLN A 189 -21.53 11.24 15.71
C GLN A 189 -21.72 12.66 16.23
N ALA A 190 -21.42 12.91 17.50
CA ALA A 190 -21.56 14.23 18.11
C ALA A 190 -20.60 15.28 17.52
N HIS A 191 -19.48 14.83 16.94
CA HIS A 191 -18.50 15.67 16.24
C HIS A 191 -18.72 15.75 14.72
N ASP A 192 -19.89 15.33 14.22
CA ASP A 192 -20.24 15.28 12.78
C ASP A 192 -19.20 14.53 11.91
N ALA A 193 -18.44 13.63 12.54
CA ALA A 193 -17.35 12.88 11.92
C ALA A 193 -17.77 11.46 11.53
N TYR A 194 -18.86 10.94 12.09
CA TYR A 194 -19.35 9.60 11.77
C TYR A 194 -19.98 9.54 10.38
N VAL A 195 -19.61 8.51 9.59
CA VAL A 195 -20.17 8.33 8.24
C VAL A 195 -21.02 7.07 8.14
N GLY A 196 -20.59 5.95 8.71
CA GLY A 196 -21.42 4.74 8.68
C GLY A 196 -20.69 3.47 9.11
N ARG A 197 -21.46 2.41 9.33
CA ARG A 197 -20.90 1.10 9.68
C ARG A 197 -20.33 0.43 8.44
N LEU A 198 -19.14 -0.16 8.56
CA LEU A 198 -18.48 -0.89 7.48
C LEU A 198 -18.71 -2.40 7.62
N ALA A 199 -18.19 -3.02 8.68
CA ALA A 199 -18.35 -4.45 8.97
C ALA A 199 -17.94 -4.76 10.42
N GLY A 200 -18.66 -5.67 11.10
CA GLY A 200 -18.33 -6.03 12.49
C GLY A 200 -18.37 -4.81 13.42
N ASN A 201 -17.30 -4.62 14.20
CA ASN A 201 -17.07 -3.48 15.10
C ASN A 201 -16.37 -2.29 14.41
N LYS A 202 -16.27 -2.28 13.07
CA LYS A 202 -15.54 -1.27 12.30
C LYS A 202 -16.48 -0.29 11.61
N HIS A 203 -16.19 0.99 11.76
CA HIS A 203 -16.97 2.09 11.20
C HIS A 203 -16.11 3.06 10.39
N GLY A 204 -16.68 3.64 9.34
CA GLY A 204 -16.07 4.69 8.55
C GLY A 204 -16.36 6.05 9.17
N VAL A 205 -15.33 6.89 9.23
CA VAL A 205 -15.40 8.25 9.79
C VAL A 205 -14.65 9.24 8.91
N ARG A 206 -14.95 10.52 9.07
CA ARG A 206 -14.11 11.62 8.60
C ARG A 206 -12.94 11.76 9.57
N CYS A 207 -11.75 11.97 9.03
CA CYS A 207 -10.57 12.22 9.86
C CYS A 207 -10.76 13.55 10.62
N PRO A 208 -10.53 13.58 11.95
CA PRO A 208 -10.60 14.82 12.72
C PRO A 208 -9.63 15.91 12.23
N TRP A 209 -8.55 15.50 11.56
CA TRP A 209 -7.54 16.37 10.96
C TRP A 209 -7.69 16.51 9.44
N SER A 210 -8.92 16.39 8.93
CA SER A 210 -9.17 16.46 7.48
C SER A 210 -8.66 17.75 6.81
N HIS A 211 -8.57 18.85 7.56
CA HIS A 211 -8.02 20.13 7.09
C HIS A 211 -6.51 20.09 6.81
N GLU A 212 -5.78 19.10 7.34
CA GLU A 212 -4.35 18.91 7.12
C GLU A 212 -4.06 17.97 5.93
N HIS A 213 -5.10 17.48 5.25
CA HIS A 213 -4.95 16.57 4.11
C HIS A 213 -4.67 17.36 2.82
N THR A 214 -3.75 16.86 2.00
CA THR A 214 -3.42 17.42 0.68
C THR A 214 -4.40 17.03 -0.43
N SER A 215 -5.37 16.16 -0.13
CA SER A 215 -6.41 15.69 -1.06
C SER A 215 -7.74 15.54 -0.33
N ASP A 216 -8.83 16.00 -0.94
CA ASP A 216 -10.18 15.88 -0.39
C ASP A 216 -10.52 14.41 -0.11
N SER A 217 -10.90 14.11 1.14
CA SER A 217 -11.35 12.77 1.49
C SER A 217 -12.65 12.44 0.75
N PRO A 218 -12.76 11.28 0.09
CA PRO A 218 -13.96 10.86 -0.61
C PRO A 218 -15.15 10.80 0.36
N ARG A 219 -16.33 11.24 -0.11
CA ARG A 219 -17.57 11.32 0.70
C ARG A 219 -17.99 10.01 1.37
N ASN A 220 -17.41 8.88 0.96
CA ASN A 220 -17.72 7.54 1.45
C ASN A 220 -16.84 7.06 2.64
N ALA A 221 -15.96 7.91 3.19
CA ALA A 221 -15.17 7.66 4.40
C ALA A 221 -14.39 6.33 4.43
N SER A 222 -13.72 6.00 3.32
CA SER A 222 -12.89 4.79 3.24
C SER A 222 -11.44 4.97 3.73
N ASP A 223 -11.07 6.19 4.13
CA ASP A 223 -9.69 6.58 4.46
C ASP A 223 -9.41 6.77 5.96
N ALA A 224 -10.46 6.91 6.79
CA ALA A 224 -10.35 6.91 8.24
C ALA A 224 -11.44 6.02 8.86
N VAL A 225 -11.08 5.27 9.89
CA VAL A 225 -11.95 4.28 10.52
C VAL A 225 -11.80 4.30 12.04
N ILE A 226 -12.88 3.99 12.73
CA ILE A 226 -12.89 3.69 14.17
C ILE A 226 -13.28 2.23 14.39
N PHE A 227 -12.83 1.69 15.53
CA PHE A 227 -13.17 0.36 16.01
C PHE A 227 -13.81 0.48 17.38
N GLU A 228 -14.98 -0.14 17.58
CA GLU A 228 -15.60 -0.22 18.90
C GLU A 228 -14.69 -1.00 19.87
N PRO A 229 -14.74 -0.69 21.19
CA PRO A 229 -14.06 -1.46 22.23
C PRO A 229 -14.36 -2.97 22.14
N ASP A 230 -13.32 -3.81 22.23
CA ASP A 230 -13.44 -5.27 22.32
C ASP A 230 -12.46 -5.80 23.37
N GLY A 231 -12.84 -5.67 24.65
CA GLY A 231 -11.98 -6.00 25.79
C GLY A 231 -10.82 -5.01 26.04
N GLY A 232 -10.80 -3.87 25.34
CA GLY A 232 -9.81 -2.80 25.44
C GLY A 232 -10.38 -1.46 24.95
N TRP A 233 -9.56 -0.42 24.85
CA TRP A 233 -10.03 0.88 24.36
C TRP A 233 -10.46 0.82 22.89
N ALA A 234 -11.34 1.74 22.49
CA ALA A 234 -11.69 1.93 21.09
C ALA A 234 -10.44 2.22 20.22
N GLY A 235 -10.49 1.86 18.94
CA GLY A 235 -9.40 2.10 17.99
C GLY A 235 -9.70 3.23 17.01
N PHE A 236 -8.65 3.92 16.53
CA PHE A 236 -8.72 4.85 15.39
C PHE A 236 -7.58 4.54 14.43
N ALA A 237 -7.84 4.61 13.12
CA ALA A 237 -6.81 4.51 12.10
C ALA A 237 -7.15 5.36 10.87
N CYS A 238 -6.16 6.09 10.34
CA CYS A 238 -6.26 6.82 9.09
C CYS A 238 -5.14 6.43 8.12
N LYS A 239 -5.43 6.43 6.82
CA LYS A 239 -4.49 6.00 5.76
C LYS A 239 -3.62 7.12 5.19
N HIS A 240 -3.88 8.39 5.53
CA HIS A 240 -3.09 9.51 5.04
C HIS A 240 -1.74 9.61 5.77
N SER A 241 -0.68 9.93 5.03
CA SER A 241 0.69 10.01 5.56
C SER A 241 0.83 11.00 6.72
N HIS A 242 0.10 12.12 6.72
CA HIS A 242 0.10 13.09 7.82
C HIS A 242 -0.49 12.54 9.13
N CYS A 243 -1.34 11.52 9.03
CA CYS A 243 -1.96 10.86 10.19
C CYS A 243 -1.18 9.63 10.65
N ALA A 244 0.01 9.37 10.08
CA ALA A 244 0.82 8.24 10.48
C ALA A 244 1.16 8.32 11.98
N GLY A 245 0.86 7.26 12.73
CA GLY A 245 1.12 7.16 14.16
C GLY A 245 0.05 7.78 15.07
N ARG A 246 -0.94 8.52 14.53
CA ARG A 246 -2.06 9.02 15.33
C ARG A 246 -3.01 7.88 15.70
N ASP A 247 -3.38 7.81 16.97
CA ASP A 247 -4.32 6.81 17.50
C ASP A 247 -5.55 7.48 18.15
N ILE A 248 -6.39 6.67 18.83
CA ILE A 248 -7.60 7.17 19.48
C ILE A 248 -7.30 8.23 20.55
N ARG A 249 -6.13 8.18 21.19
CA ARG A 249 -5.73 9.11 22.26
C ARG A 249 -5.41 10.49 21.71
N ASP A 250 -4.89 10.56 20.48
CA ASP A 250 -4.71 11.85 19.80
C ASP A 250 -6.05 12.49 19.49
N VAL A 251 -7.08 11.69 19.16
CA VAL A 251 -8.45 12.18 19.01
C VAL A 251 -9.00 12.65 20.36
N MET A 252 -8.78 11.89 21.43
CA MET A 252 -9.20 12.26 22.79
C MET A 252 -8.57 13.56 23.23
N ARG A 253 -7.29 13.79 22.91
CA ARG A 253 -6.61 15.05 23.19
C ARG A 253 -7.17 16.20 22.33
N LEU A 254 -7.44 15.94 21.05
CA LEU A 254 -7.94 16.95 20.11
C LEU A 254 -9.30 17.50 20.55
N TRP A 255 -10.24 16.62 20.91
CA TRP A 255 -11.60 17.02 21.27
C TRP A 255 -11.79 17.26 22.76
N GLY A 256 -11.03 16.58 23.62
CA GLY A 256 -10.98 16.83 25.07
C GLY A 256 -12.24 16.42 25.85
N ASP A 257 -13.22 15.78 25.21
CA ASP A 257 -14.55 15.54 25.75
C ASP A 257 -14.97 14.05 25.79
N ALA A 258 -14.03 13.13 25.53
CA ALA A 258 -14.28 11.69 25.48
C ALA A 258 -14.95 11.13 26.76
N ASP A 259 -14.68 11.74 27.92
CA ASP A 259 -15.26 11.36 29.22
C ASP A 259 -16.79 11.36 29.22
N ALA A 260 -17.41 12.29 28.48
CA ALA A 260 -18.86 12.42 28.41
C ALA A 260 -19.55 11.26 27.66
N TYR A 261 -18.75 10.43 26.98
CA TYR A 261 -19.20 9.32 26.15
C TYR A 261 -18.78 7.95 26.72
N CYS A 262 -18.18 7.92 27.91
CA CYS A 262 -17.91 6.69 28.65
C CYS A 262 -19.15 6.29 29.46
N SER A 263 -19.55 5.02 29.43
CA SER A 263 -20.66 4.55 30.28
C SER A 263 -20.25 4.33 31.73
N GLU A 264 -18.96 4.21 32.01
CA GLU A 264 -18.39 3.98 33.34
C GLU A 264 -17.35 5.04 33.70
N GLN A 265 -17.16 5.27 35.00
CA GLN A 265 -16.04 6.06 35.51
C GLN A 265 -14.84 5.13 35.80
N PHE A 266 -13.63 5.64 35.56
CA PHE A 266 -12.42 4.88 35.83
C PHE A 266 -12.23 4.72 37.35
N HIS A 267 -12.38 3.49 37.84
CA HIS A 267 -12.06 3.13 39.21
C HIS A 267 -10.73 2.35 39.23
N PRO A 268 -9.65 2.91 39.80
CA PRO A 268 -8.38 2.19 39.88
C PRO A 268 -8.59 0.92 40.70
N LYS A 269 -8.28 -0.24 40.12
CA LYS A 269 -8.27 -1.51 40.88
C LYS A 269 -7.28 -1.33 42.05
N ARG A 270 -7.78 -1.43 43.28
CA ARG A 270 -6.92 -1.49 44.48
C ARG A 270 -5.96 -2.66 44.28
N ALA A 271 -4.67 -2.39 44.28
CA ALA A 271 -3.64 -3.42 44.27
C ALA A 271 -3.86 -4.31 45.50
N ALA A 272 -4.04 -5.61 45.26
CA ALA A 272 -4.03 -6.65 46.27
C ALA A 272 -2.59 -7.04 46.61
#